data_AF-A0A6G1KB22-F1
#
_entry.id   AF-A0A6G1KB22-F1
#
_cell.length_a   1.000
_cell.length_b   1.000
_cell.length_c   1.000
_cell.angle_alpha   90.00
_cell.angle_beta   90.00
_cell.angle_gamma   90.00
#
_symmetry.space_group_name_H-M   'P 1'
#
loop_
_entity.id
_entity.type
_entity.pdbx_description
1 polymer ?
#
loop_
_entity_poly.entity_id
_entity_poly.type
_entity_poly.pdbx_seq_one_letter_code
_entity_poly.pdbx_strand_id
1 'polypeptide(L)'
;TPPSPTHDICGGGRDDYRPCPDSDHYICVRDPSKPSSCGPEDDCYGICVEEKICGGFAGYTCENEAQVCLDDPRDDCVPGQGGWDCTGLC
;
A
#
# COMPACT_ATOMS: atom_id res chain seq x y z
N THR A 1 8.23 -19.45 4.31
CA THR A 1 7.64 -18.62 3.25
C THR A 1 6.99 -17.44 3.92
N PRO A 2 7.27 -16.18 3.54
CA PRO A 2 6.51 -15.06 4.07
C PRO A 2 5.02 -15.27 3.75
N PRO A 3 4.08 -14.88 4.64
CA PRO A 3 2.66 -15.00 4.37
C PRO A 3 2.33 -14.24 3.09
N SER A 4 1.54 -14.86 2.20
CA SER A 4 0.98 -14.13 1.06
C SER A 4 0.07 -13.03 1.62
N PRO A 5 0.31 -11.75 1.30
CA PRO A 5 -0.51 -10.67 1.83
C PRO A 5 -1.97 -10.85 1.37
N THR A 6 -2.87 -11.08 2.31
CA THR A 6 -4.32 -11.20 2.05
C THR A 6 -4.96 -9.83 2.21
N HIS A 7 -4.67 -8.92 1.27
CA HIS A 7 -5.34 -7.62 1.22
C HIS A 7 -6.66 -7.74 0.44
N ASP A 8 -7.67 -7.02 0.90
CA ASP A 8 -8.92 -6.87 0.15
C ASP A 8 -8.68 -6.07 -1.13
N ILE A 9 -9.42 -6.42 -2.18
CA ILE A 9 -9.39 -5.68 -3.47
C ILE A 9 -10.24 -4.43 -3.34
N CYS A 10 -9.72 -3.31 -3.86
CA CYS A 10 -10.40 -2.02 -3.93
C CYS A 10 -10.20 -1.35 -5.29
N GLY A 11 -10.79 -0.18 -5.51
CA GLY A 11 -10.67 0.58 -6.75
C GLY A 11 -11.56 0.01 -7.85
N GLY A 12 -11.11 0.07 -9.10
CA GLY A 12 -11.91 -0.22 -10.28
C GLY A 12 -12.51 1.06 -10.88
N GLY A 13 -13.14 0.91 -12.05
CA GLY A 13 -13.69 2.04 -12.78
C GLY A 13 -14.92 2.66 -12.12
N ARG A 14 -15.32 3.85 -12.58
CA ARG A 14 -16.41 4.66 -11.99
C ARG A 14 -17.72 3.92 -11.73
N ASP A 15 -18.08 2.95 -12.58
CA ASP A 15 -19.33 2.18 -12.46
C ASP A 15 -19.24 0.97 -11.50
N ASP A 16 -18.04 0.54 -11.12
CA ASP A 16 -17.77 -0.62 -10.25
C ASP A 16 -16.70 -0.30 -9.18
N TYR A 17 -16.69 0.95 -8.70
CA TYR A 17 -15.73 1.36 -7.68
C TYR A 17 -15.97 0.61 -6.38
N ARG A 18 -14.96 -0.14 -5.94
CA ARG A 18 -14.97 -0.91 -4.71
C ARG A 18 -14.20 -0.18 -3.60
N PRO A 19 -14.88 0.37 -2.58
CA PRO A 19 -14.21 0.98 -1.44
C PRO A 19 -13.59 -0.08 -0.54
N CYS A 20 -12.63 0.34 0.28
CA CYS A 20 -12.12 -0.50 1.36
C CYS A 20 -13.17 -0.63 2.49
N PRO A 21 -13.22 -1.77 3.20
CA PRO A 21 -14.26 -2.05 4.21
C PRO A 21 -14.35 -1.02 5.33
N ASP A 22 -13.21 -0.45 5.73
CA ASP A 22 -13.07 0.61 6.71
C ASP A 22 -12.18 1.70 6.11
N SER A 23 -12.80 2.63 5.39
CA SER A 23 -12.07 3.68 4.67
C SER A 23 -11.42 4.74 5.58
N ASP A 24 -11.64 4.67 6.90
CA ASP A 24 -10.94 5.49 7.89
C ASP A 24 -9.61 4.87 8.34
N HIS A 25 -9.44 3.56 8.13
CA HIS A 25 -8.23 2.81 8.51
C HIS A 25 -7.48 2.20 7.33
N TYR A 26 -8.14 2.05 6.19
CA TYR A 26 -7.57 1.45 4.99
C TYR A 26 -7.67 2.38 3.80
N ILE A 27 -6.58 2.47 3.07
CA ILE A 27 -6.51 3.20 1.81
C ILE A 27 -6.33 2.25 0.63
N CYS A 28 -6.94 2.61 -0.49
CA CYS A 28 -6.77 1.89 -1.74
C CYS A 28 -5.51 2.36 -2.47
N VAL A 29 -4.55 1.45 -2.65
CA VAL A 29 -3.29 1.74 -3.36
C VAL A 29 -3.05 0.73 -4.47
N ARG A 30 -2.17 1.08 -5.41
CA ARG A 30 -1.65 0.13 -6.39
C ARG A 30 -0.96 -1.03 -5.66
N ASP A 31 -1.22 -2.27 -6.09
CA ASP A 31 -0.57 -3.46 -5.54
C ASP A 31 0.97 -3.40 -5.72
N PRO A 32 1.76 -3.20 -4.64
CA PRO A 32 3.21 -3.07 -4.75
C PRO A 32 3.89 -4.37 -5.19
N SER A 33 3.22 -5.52 -5.05
CA SER A 33 3.72 -6.81 -5.55
C SER A 33 3.65 -6.92 -7.08
N LYS A 34 2.91 -6.02 -7.74
CA LYS A 34 2.74 -5.96 -9.19
C LYS A 34 3.09 -4.56 -9.72
N PRO A 35 4.37 -4.15 -9.69
CA PRO A 35 4.77 -2.79 -10.06
C PRO A 35 4.48 -2.42 -11.54
N SER A 36 4.24 -3.42 -12.40
CA SER A 36 3.87 -3.22 -13.81
C SER A 36 2.36 -3.30 -14.08
N SER A 37 1.52 -3.50 -13.06
CA SER A 37 0.07 -3.38 -13.25
C SER A 37 -0.41 -1.94 -13.10
N CYS A 38 -1.53 -1.61 -13.74
CA CYS A 38 -2.25 -0.36 -13.45
C CYS A 38 -2.73 -0.33 -11.99
N GLY A 39 -3.06 0.86 -11.49
CA GLY A 39 -3.57 1.08 -10.13
C GLY A 39 -4.90 1.83 -10.12
N PRO A 40 -5.46 2.10 -8.91
CA PRO A 40 -6.72 2.81 -8.74
C PRO A 40 -6.75 4.21 -9.36
N GLU A 41 -5.60 4.86 -9.52
CA GLU A 41 -5.44 6.13 -10.23
C GLU A 41 -5.76 6.05 -11.73
N ASP A 42 -5.67 4.86 -12.32
CA ASP A 42 -5.96 4.57 -13.73
C ASP A 42 -7.32 3.83 -13.89
N ASP A 43 -8.25 3.99 -12.94
CA ASP A 43 -9.54 3.28 -12.90
C ASP A 43 -9.38 1.73 -12.85
N CYS A 44 -8.23 1.22 -12.39
CA CYS A 44 -7.98 -0.21 -12.18
C CYS A 44 -8.17 -0.64 -10.72
N TYR A 45 -8.16 -1.94 -10.46
CA TYR A 45 -8.17 -2.44 -9.08
C TYR A 45 -6.81 -2.23 -8.39
N GLY A 46 -6.88 -1.97 -7.08
CA GLY A 46 -5.77 -1.93 -6.14
C GLY A 46 -6.02 -2.88 -4.96
N ILE A 47 -5.26 -2.66 -3.90
CA ILE A 47 -5.37 -3.38 -2.63
C ILE A 47 -5.60 -2.40 -1.47
N CYS A 48 -6.38 -2.83 -0.48
CA CYS A 48 -6.55 -2.12 0.77
C CYS A 48 -5.35 -2.38 1.69
N VAL A 49 -4.61 -1.32 2.03
CA VAL A 49 -3.51 -1.33 2.99
C VAL A 49 -3.87 -0.48 4.21
N GLU A 50 -3.36 -0.83 5.38
CA GLU A 50 -3.65 -0.06 6.59
C GLU A 50 -2.94 1.30 6.46
N GLU A 51 -3.63 2.40 6.80
CA GLU A 51 -3.02 3.73 6.79
C GLU A 51 -2.15 3.93 8.03
N LYS A 52 -1.16 3.06 8.20
CA LYS A 52 -0.24 3.04 9.32
C LYS A 52 1.19 3.15 8.83
N ILE A 53 1.86 4.20 9.27
CA ILE A 53 3.25 4.47 8.90
C ILE A 53 4.16 3.37 9.45
N CYS A 54 5.04 2.86 8.59
CA CYS A 54 6.16 1.99 8.93
C CYS A 54 7.45 2.47 8.25
N GLY A 55 8.59 1.90 8.61
CA GLY A 55 9.89 2.26 8.05
C GLY A 55 10.32 3.68 8.41
N GLY A 56 10.89 4.38 7.44
CA GLY A 56 11.50 5.69 7.59
C GLY A 56 12.73 5.71 8.51
N PHE A 57 13.28 6.91 8.73
CA PHE A 57 14.45 7.11 9.59
C PHE A 57 14.24 6.60 11.03
N ALA A 58 13.00 6.67 11.52
CA ALA A 58 12.63 6.21 12.85
C ALA A 58 12.53 4.67 12.96
N GLY A 59 12.45 3.95 11.84
CA GLY A 59 12.37 2.49 11.80
C GLY A 59 11.07 1.93 12.40
N TYR A 60 9.93 2.58 12.14
CA TYR A 60 8.64 2.11 12.65
C TYR A 60 8.29 0.72 12.07
N THR A 61 7.68 -0.13 12.89
CA THR A 61 7.26 -1.48 12.49
C THR A 61 5.74 -1.58 12.45
N CYS A 62 5.21 -2.44 11.60
CA CYS A 62 3.80 -2.78 11.61
C CYS A 62 3.43 -3.46 12.94
N GLU A 63 2.27 -3.11 13.48
CA GLU A 63 1.79 -3.66 14.75
C GLU A 63 1.42 -5.14 14.61
N ASN A 64 0.89 -5.54 13.45
CA ASN A 64 0.65 -6.93 13.15
C ASN A 64 1.90 -7.57 12.56
N GLU A 65 2.43 -8.61 13.20
CA GLU A 65 3.60 -9.35 12.73
C GLU A 65 3.41 -10.04 11.37
N ALA A 66 2.16 -10.21 10.92
CA ALA A 66 1.84 -10.74 9.60
C ALA A 66 1.87 -9.67 8.49
N GLN A 67 1.91 -8.38 8.84
CA GLN A 67 2.02 -7.28 7.89
C GLN A 67 3.47 -7.06 7.47
N VAL A 68 3.62 -6.59 6.24
CA VAL A 68 4.90 -6.17 5.67
C VAL A 68 4.86 -4.68 5.44
N CYS A 69 5.97 -4.00 5.73
CA CYS A 69 6.10 -2.59 5.41
C CYS A 69 6.35 -2.43 3.91
N LEU A 70 5.43 -1.77 3.21
CA LEU A 70 5.52 -1.49 1.78
C LEU A 70 5.70 0.00 1.56
N ASP A 71 6.50 0.37 0.57
CA ASP A 71 6.72 1.77 0.18
C ASP A 71 5.38 2.44 -0.15
N ASP A 72 5.15 3.67 0.34
CA ASP A 72 3.89 4.38 0.07
C ASP A 72 3.90 4.91 -1.38
N PRO A 73 3.09 4.36 -2.30
CA PRO A 73 3.11 4.77 -3.70
C PRO A 73 2.57 6.19 -3.93
N ARG A 74 2.08 6.86 -2.88
CA ARG A 74 1.63 8.26 -2.91
C ARG A 74 2.76 9.24 -2.63
N ASP A 75 3.91 8.77 -2.16
CA ASP A 75 5.06 9.63 -1.91
C ASP A 75 6.00 9.70 -3.14
N ASP A 76 6.77 10.78 -3.23
CA ASP A 76 7.76 10.98 -4.29
C ASP A 76 9.11 10.31 -3.93
N CYS A 77 9.14 9.44 -2.91
CA CYS A 77 10.36 8.92 -2.32
C CYS A 77 10.86 7.70 -3.11
N VAL A 78 11.71 7.93 -4.11
CA VAL A 78 12.23 6.85 -4.96
C VAL A 78 13.27 6.00 -4.22
N PRO A 79 13.03 4.69 -3.98
CA PRO A 79 14.00 3.82 -3.32
C PRO A 79 15.30 3.73 -4.12
N GLY A 80 16.45 3.84 -3.45
CA GLY A 80 17.78 3.66 -4.06
C GLY A 80 18.41 4.90 -4.71
N GLN A 81 17.75 6.06 -4.71
CA GLN A 81 18.35 7.36 -5.10
C GLN A 81 18.70 8.27 -3.91
N GLY A 82 18.83 7.67 -2.71
CA GLY A 82 19.13 8.39 -1.46
C GLY A 82 18.07 8.24 -0.36
N GLY A 83 16.96 7.56 -0.64
CA GLY A 83 15.87 7.34 0.31
C GLY A 83 16.08 6.13 1.23
N TRP A 84 17.00 6.20 2.18
CA TRP A 84 16.99 5.28 3.33
C TRP A 84 15.88 5.62 4.35
N ASP A 85 15.23 6.78 4.16
CA ASP A 85 14.29 7.39 5.09
C ASP A 85 12.82 7.41 4.58
N CYS A 86 12.48 6.69 3.50
CA CYS A 86 11.12 6.65 2.97
C CYS A 86 10.16 5.95 3.95
N THR A 87 9.00 6.57 4.16
CA THR A 87 7.94 6.01 5.00
C THR A 87 7.09 5.07 4.17
N GLY A 88 6.80 3.89 4.72
CA GLY A 88 5.89 2.94 4.11
C GLY A 88 4.54 2.87 4.82
N LEU A 89 3.68 2.00 4.30
CA LEU A 89 2.42 1.59 4.89
C LEU A 89 2.44 0.11 5.25
N CYS A 90 1.69 -0.24 6.29
CA CYS A 90 1.31 -1.60 6.65
C CYS A 90 0.19 -2.27 5.78
#